data_AF-A0A2A2K4X4-F1
#
_entry.id   AF-A0A2A2K4X4-F1
#
_cell.length_a   1.000
_cell.length_b   1.000
_cell.length_c   1.000
_cell.angle_alpha   90.00
_cell.angle_beta   90.00
_cell.angle_gamma   90.00
#
_symmetry.space_group_name_H-M   'P 1'
#
loop_
_entity.id
_entity.type
_entity.pdbx_description
1 polymer ?
#
loop_
_entity_poly.entity_id
_entity_poly.type
_entity_poly.pdbx_seq_one_letter_code
_entity_poly.pdbx_strand_id
1 'polypeptide(L)'
;MILPTAPSTVLPPPPVVLAYGVGVDSTALLIEKHARGEAPGLVLTADTGVEKPATYEYLDVIRPWMRDRGIRFELVSYVPRRFKHWPPYFGLLEMCLTNATLPSKSLGGSSCSLKYKKAPQDRFLSLWQPAIDAWGRGQRVTRLIGYDAGPRDTARANHAMSIDDPLYHCEYPLREWRWDRPACVTRIEAEGLPVPPKSACWICIANHPDEIRGLPQWCLRLIVLVEARAAPRLHTVEGLWRRGTRARPGSMTAFIRAEHLLPGDEIDRIMRDAPLDLIRFQDVAAVIPVTERPTMASWLDRFHAAFPDRRPRDVISLAA
;
A
#
# COMPACT_ATOMS: atom_id res chain seq x y z
N MET A 1 56.21 -27.41 -16.75
CA MET A 1 55.55 -26.11 -16.49
C MET A 1 54.07 -26.36 -16.31
N ILE A 2 53.57 -26.31 -15.08
CA ILE A 2 52.15 -26.37 -14.78
C ILE A 2 51.65 -24.92 -14.89
N LEU A 3 50.80 -24.63 -15.88
CA LEU A 3 50.12 -23.34 -15.98
C LEU A 3 49.21 -23.17 -14.75
N PRO A 4 49.25 -22.03 -14.03
CA PRO A 4 48.34 -21.81 -12.93
C PRO A 4 46.92 -21.70 -13.48
N THR A 5 46.02 -22.54 -12.97
CA THR A 5 44.57 -22.45 -13.18
C THR A 5 44.11 -21.07 -12.67
N ALA A 6 43.51 -20.28 -13.56
CA ALA A 6 42.91 -19.00 -13.17
C ALA A 6 41.91 -19.25 -12.02
N PRO A 7 41.92 -18.44 -10.94
CA PRO A 7 40.95 -18.58 -9.88
C PRO A 7 39.55 -18.42 -10.49
N SER A 8 38.72 -19.44 -10.34
CA SER A 8 37.29 -19.35 -10.65
C SER A 8 36.71 -18.22 -9.79
N THR A 9 36.48 -17.06 -10.38
CA THR A 9 35.87 -15.92 -9.69
C THR A 9 34.39 -16.24 -9.50
N VAL A 10 34.08 -16.92 -8.39
CA VAL A 10 32.69 -17.12 -7.96
C VAL A 10 32.09 -15.73 -7.76
N LEU A 11 31.11 -15.39 -8.59
CA LEU A 11 30.40 -14.12 -8.45
C LEU A 11 29.72 -14.07 -7.07
N PRO A 12 29.68 -12.90 -6.42
CA PRO A 12 28.93 -12.75 -5.19
C PRO A 12 27.45 -13.13 -5.41
N PRO A 13 26.77 -13.66 -4.40
CA PRO A 13 25.36 -14.01 -4.53
C PRO A 13 24.50 -12.78 -4.85
N PRO A 14 23.36 -12.95 -5.51
CA PRO A 14 22.44 -11.85 -5.76
C PRO A 14 21.93 -11.27 -4.43
N PRO A 15 21.72 -9.95 -4.34
CA PRO A 15 21.13 -9.35 -3.16
C PRO A 15 19.68 -9.83 -2.98
N VAL A 16 19.29 -10.09 -1.74
CA VAL A 16 17.96 -10.54 -1.36
C VAL A 16 17.19 -9.41 -0.72
N VAL A 17 15.98 -9.14 -1.23
CA VAL A 17 15.10 -8.06 -0.79
C VAL A 17 13.73 -8.61 -0.44
N LEU A 18 13.16 -8.21 0.69
CA LEU A 18 11.78 -8.52 1.02
C LEU A 18 10.85 -7.39 0.61
N ALA A 19 9.86 -7.70 -0.23
CA ALA A 19 8.71 -6.84 -0.47
C ALA A 19 7.73 -6.99 0.71
N TYR A 20 7.84 -6.10 1.69
CA TYR A 20 7.16 -6.19 2.98
C TYR A 20 5.85 -5.41 2.99
N GLY A 21 4.73 -6.16 2.99
CA GLY A 21 3.38 -5.60 2.98
C GLY A 21 2.85 -5.21 4.37
N VAL A 22 3.62 -5.45 5.43
CA VAL A 22 3.21 -5.21 6.84
C VAL A 22 1.98 -6.06 7.23
N GLY A 23 1.80 -7.20 6.57
CA GLY A 23 0.76 -8.18 6.88
C GLY A 23 1.36 -9.44 7.50
N VAL A 24 0.49 -10.38 7.88
CA VAL A 24 0.85 -11.65 8.53
C VAL A 24 1.91 -12.41 7.72
N ASP A 25 1.65 -12.69 6.44
CA ASP A 25 2.51 -13.55 5.62
C ASP A 25 3.92 -12.97 5.47
N SER A 26 4.02 -11.69 5.09
CA SER A 26 5.32 -11.04 4.91
C SER A 26 6.09 -10.91 6.23
N THR A 27 5.39 -10.86 7.37
CA THR A 27 6.02 -10.78 8.70
C THR A 27 6.54 -12.13 9.14
N ALA A 28 5.73 -13.19 8.99
CA ALA A 28 6.17 -14.56 9.26
C ALA A 28 7.37 -14.95 8.37
N LEU A 29 7.33 -14.58 7.08
CA LEU A 29 8.44 -14.80 6.16
C LEU A 29 9.72 -14.12 6.64
N LEU A 30 9.64 -12.84 7.02
CA LEU A 30 10.78 -12.07 7.53
C LEU A 30 11.41 -12.74 8.75
N ILE A 31 10.56 -13.08 9.73
CA ILE A 31 10.95 -13.70 10.99
C ILE A 31 11.61 -15.06 10.73
N GLU A 32 11.03 -15.88 9.86
CA GLU A 32 11.56 -17.21 9.57
C GLU A 32 12.86 -17.16 8.77
N LYS A 33 12.97 -16.26 7.77
CA LYS A 33 14.24 -16.04 7.06
C LYS A 33 15.35 -15.61 8.01
N HIS A 34 15.06 -14.70 8.96
CA HIS A 34 16.03 -14.31 9.97
C HIS A 34 16.45 -15.48 10.87
N ALA A 35 15.49 -16.28 11.37
CA ALA A 35 15.77 -17.42 12.24
C ALA A 35 16.63 -18.51 11.56
N ARG A 36 16.55 -18.63 10.23
CA ARG A 36 17.38 -19.53 9.43
C ARG A 36 18.76 -18.98 9.08
N GLY A 37 19.10 -17.77 9.52
CA GLY A 37 20.34 -17.09 9.12
C GLY A 37 20.31 -16.57 7.68
N GLU A 38 19.13 -16.48 7.07
CA GLU A 38 18.88 -16.06 5.68
C GLU A 38 18.17 -14.69 5.63
N ALA A 39 18.42 -13.81 6.61
CA ALA A 39 17.77 -12.51 6.67
C ALA A 39 17.99 -11.71 5.36
N PRO A 40 16.95 -11.06 4.83
CA PRO A 40 17.11 -10.24 3.62
C PRO A 40 18.05 -9.06 3.91
N GLY A 41 18.88 -8.69 2.93
CA GLY A 41 19.77 -7.54 3.04
C GLY A 41 19.03 -6.20 3.02
N LEU A 42 17.76 -6.19 2.61
CA LEU A 42 16.89 -5.02 2.60
C LEU A 42 15.41 -5.45 2.70
N VAL A 43 14.65 -4.73 3.52
CA VAL A 43 13.20 -4.85 3.63
C VAL A 43 12.56 -3.55 3.13
N LEU A 44 11.64 -3.63 2.18
CA LEU A 44 10.96 -2.48 1.59
C LEU A 44 9.47 -2.52 1.84
N THR A 45 8.92 -1.45 2.42
CA THR A 45 7.47 -1.21 2.46
C THR A 45 7.11 -0.04 1.59
N ALA A 46 6.08 -0.19 0.76
CA ALA A 46 5.55 0.92 -0.01
C ALA A 46 4.42 1.62 0.76
N ASP A 47 4.62 2.88 1.08
CA ASP A 47 3.58 3.72 1.65
C ASP A 47 2.68 4.31 0.56
N THR A 48 1.39 4.01 0.67
CA THR A 48 0.36 4.50 -0.25
C THR A 48 -0.28 5.81 0.22
N GLY A 49 0.04 6.25 1.45
CA GLY A 49 -0.58 7.36 2.17
C GLY A 49 -2.00 7.05 2.68
N VAL A 50 -2.48 5.82 2.46
CA VAL A 50 -3.85 5.40 2.78
C VAL A 50 -3.92 3.99 3.34
N GLU A 51 -2.81 3.45 3.87
CA GLU A 51 -2.88 2.22 4.65
C GLU A 51 -3.72 2.46 5.91
N LYS A 52 -4.30 1.40 6.50
CA LYS A 52 -5.04 1.55 7.76
C LYS A 52 -4.12 2.06 8.87
N PRO A 53 -4.65 2.81 9.86
CA PRO A 53 -3.89 3.25 11.02
C PRO A 53 -3.14 2.11 11.70
N ALA A 54 -3.82 0.99 11.95
CA ALA A 54 -3.23 -0.19 12.56
C ALA A 54 -2.06 -0.81 11.77
N THR A 55 -1.98 -0.58 10.45
CA THR A 55 -0.80 -0.97 9.65
C THR A 55 0.40 -0.10 10.00
N TYR A 56 0.21 1.21 10.16
CA TYR A 56 1.28 2.13 10.57
C TYR A 56 1.69 1.90 12.01
N GLU A 57 0.75 1.69 12.93
CA GLU A 57 1.03 1.34 14.33
C GLU A 57 1.87 0.06 14.43
N TYR A 58 1.63 -0.93 13.55
CA TYR A 58 2.46 -2.14 13.53
C TYR A 58 3.90 -1.88 13.10
N LEU A 59 4.17 -0.82 12.31
CA LEU A 59 5.54 -0.42 11.99
C LEU A 59 6.32 0.00 13.23
N ASP A 60 5.66 0.58 14.23
CA ASP A 60 6.29 0.95 15.51
C ASP A 60 6.72 -0.29 16.32
N VAL A 61 6.12 -1.45 16.04
CA VAL A 61 6.50 -2.74 16.65
C VAL A 61 7.61 -3.42 15.87
N ILE A 62 7.45 -3.59 14.54
CA ILE A 62 8.37 -4.42 13.75
C ILE A 62 9.68 -3.70 13.38
N ARG A 63 9.69 -2.36 13.29
CA ARG A 63 10.92 -1.60 12.98
C ARG A 63 11.99 -1.77 14.06
N PRO A 64 11.70 -1.62 15.37
CA PRO A 64 12.65 -1.96 16.43
C PRO A 64 13.17 -3.40 16.30
N TRP A 65 12.28 -4.36 16.08
CA TRP A 65 12.66 -5.78 15.92
C TRP A 65 13.68 -5.99 14.78
N MET A 66 13.48 -5.33 13.63
CA MET A 66 14.42 -5.38 12.49
C MET A 66 15.74 -4.69 12.80
N ARG A 67 15.70 -3.49 13.39
CA ARG A 67 16.88 -2.71 13.76
C ARG A 67 17.79 -3.49 14.71
N ASP A 68 17.21 -4.08 15.76
CA ASP A 68 17.96 -4.81 16.79
C ASP A 68 18.61 -6.09 16.23
N ARG A 69 18.18 -6.54 15.04
CA ARG A 69 18.72 -7.68 14.29
C ARG A 69 19.59 -7.27 13.10
N GLY A 70 19.90 -5.98 12.95
CA GLY A 70 20.71 -5.46 11.85
C GLY A 70 20.05 -5.56 10.47
N ILE A 71 18.73 -5.73 10.41
CA ILE A 71 17.99 -5.84 9.14
C ILE A 71 17.62 -4.43 8.67
N ARG A 72 18.15 -4.02 7.51
CA ARG A 72 17.84 -2.72 6.92
C ARG A 72 16.38 -2.68 6.47
N PHE A 73 15.67 -1.64 6.90
CA PHE A 73 14.28 -1.38 6.53
C PHE A 73 14.13 0.02 5.92
N GLU A 74 13.32 0.13 4.86
CA GLU A 74 13.04 1.40 4.19
C GLU A 74 11.54 1.52 3.87
N LEU A 75 10.94 2.64 4.25
CA LEU A 75 9.58 3.02 3.86
C LEU A 75 9.66 3.94 2.64
N VAL A 76 9.11 3.50 1.50
CA VAL A 76 9.22 4.21 0.23
C VAL A 76 7.85 4.62 -0.28
N SER A 77 7.75 5.83 -0.83
CA SER A 77 6.48 6.38 -1.33
C SER A 77 6.60 6.72 -2.81
N TYR A 78 5.48 6.59 -3.54
CA TYR A 78 5.45 7.06 -4.91
C TYR A 78 5.45 8.60 -4.92
N VAL A 79 6.47 9.20 -5.54
CA VAL A 79 6.55 10.64 -5.76
C VAL A 79 6.04 10.98 -7.16
N PRO A 80 4.87 11.64 -7.29
CA PRO A 80 4.29 11.92 -8.59
C PRO A 80 5.11 12.97 -9.35
N ARG A 81 5.60 12.61 -10.54
CA ARG A 81 6.37 13.52 -11.41
C ARG A 81 5.53 14.19 -12.49
N ARG A 82 4.40 13.58 -12.86
CA ARG A 82 3.48 14.06 -13.88
C ARG A 82 2.06 13.81 -13.39
N PHE A 83 1.27 14.88 -13.25
CA PHE A 83 -0.14 14.80 -12.90
C PHE A 83 -0.97 15.31 -14.09
N LYS A 84 -2.05 14.59 -14.41
CA LYS A 84 -2.95 14.90 -15.54
C LYS A 84 -3.82 16.12 -15.24
N HIS A 85 -4.27 16.24 -13.99
CA HIS A 85 -5.12 17.34 -13.53
C HIS A 85 -4.49 17.97 -12.28
N TRP A 86 -4.76 19.25 -12.08
CA TRP A 86 -4.38 20.01 -10.90
C TRP A 86 -5.46 19.85 -9.80
N PRO A 87 -5.13 19.83 -8.49
CA PRO A 87 -3.80 19.99 -7.87
C PRO A 87 -2.83 18.85 -8.15
N PRO A 88 -1.52 19.10 -8.01
CA PRO A 88 -0.57 18.03 -7.77
C PRO A 88 -1.11 17.17 -6.63
N TYR A 89 -1.15 15.87 -6.87
CA TYR A 89 -1.48 14.88 -5.87
C TYR A 89 -0.20 14.13 -5.49
N PHE A 90 -0.08 13.73 -4.23
CA PHE A 90 1.10 13.06 -3.65
C PHE A 90 0.74 11.74 -2.95
N GLY A 91 -0.31 11.06 -3.43
CA GLY A 91 -0.73 9.78 -2.90
C GLY A 91 -1.97 9.22 -3.60
N LEU A 92 -2.42 8.04 -3.17
CA LEU A 92 -3.56 7.37 -3.78
C LEU A 92 -4.88 8.12 -3.53
N LEU A 93 -5.11 8.63 -2.31
CA LEU A 93 -6.32 9.41 -1.98
C LEU A 93 -6.43 10.66 -2.85
N GLU A 94 -5.40 11.49 -2.85
CA GLU A 94 -5.39 12.75 -3.59
C GLU A 94 -5.55 12.50 -5.09
N MET A 95 -4.96 11.42 -5.62
CA MET A 95 -5.17 11.02 -7.01
C MET A 95 -6.63 10.68 -7.30
N CYS A 96 -7.28 9.91 -6.42
CA CYS A 96 -8.71 9.58 -6.56
C CYS A 96 -9.59 10.84 -6.55
N LEU A 97 -9.35 11.76 -5.62
CA LEU A 97 -10.10 13.00 -5.49
C LEU A 97 -9.88 13.94 -6.68
N THR A 98 -8.62 14.16 -7.06
CA THR A 98 -8.23 15.06 -8.16
C THR A 98 -8.79 14.59 -9.50
N ASN A 99 -8.78 13.27 -9.75
CA ASN A 99 -9.21 12.69 -11.01
C ASN A 99 -10.68 12.25 -11.02
N ALA A 100 -11.41 12.44 -9.91
CA ALA A 100 -12.78 11.99 -9.75
C ALA A 100 -12.95 10.49 -10.06
N THR A 101 -12.13 9.67 -9.41
CA THR A 101 -12.04 8.24 -9.70
C THR A 101 -11.82 7.42 -8.43
N LEU A 102 -11.97 6.10 -8.55
CA LEU A 102 -11.70 5.15 -7.48
C LEU A 102 -10.33 4.48 -7.71
N PRO A 103 -9.76 3.81 -6.69
CA PRO A 103 -8.59 2.97 -6.91
C PRO A 103 -8.86 1.96 -8.03
N SER A 104 -7.89 1.73 -8.92
CA SER A 104 -8.11 0.92 -10.13
C SER A 104 -8.65 -0.48 -9.85
N LYS A 105 -8.32 -1.05 -8.68
CA LYS A 105 -8.85 -2.34 -8.24
C LYS A 105 -10.36 -2.30 -8.03
N SER A 106 -10.93 -1.18 -7.59
CA SER A 106 -12.39 -0.99 -7.57
C SER A 106 -12.99 -0.83 -8.97
N LEU A 107 -12.17 -0.63 -10.01
CA LEU A 107 -12.59 -0.51 -11.42
C LEU A 107 -12.19 -1.72 -12.30
N GLY A 108 -11.78 -2.84 -11.70
CA GLY A 108 -11.38 -4.04 -12.45
C GLY A 108 -9.88 -4.17 -12.76
N GLY A 109 -9.11 -3.09 -12.63
CA GLY A 109 -7.68 -3.05 -12.97
C GLY A 109 -6.72 -3.41 -11.81
N SER A 110 -5.43 -3.14 -12.03
CA SER A 110 -4.35 -3.37 -11.04
C SER A 110 -3.33 -2.22 -10.95
N SER A 111 -3.53 -1.13 -11.70
CA SER A 111 -2.58 -0.02 -11.80
C SER A 111 -2.31 0.68 -10.46
N CYS A 112 -3.23 0.69 -9.50
CA CYS A 112 -2.97 1.24 -8.16
C CYS A 112 -1.86 0.47 -7.43
N SER A 113 -1.85 -0.87 -7.49
CA SER A 113 -0.78 -1.68 -6.90
C SER A 113 0.54 -1.50 -7.63
N LEU A 114 0.52 -1.41 -8.97
CA LEU A 114 1.73 -1.18 -9.75
C LEU A 114 2.34 0.20 -9.45
N LYS A 115 1.52 1.25 -9.47
CA LYS A 115 1.94 2.65 -9.29
C LYS A 115 2.35 2.98 -7.86
N TYR A 116 1.57 2.56 -6.87
CA TYR A 116 1.78 2.96 -5.48
C TYR A 116 2.47 1.89 -4.62
N LYS A 117 2.67 0.66 -5.12
CA LYS A 117 3.41 -0.38 -4.39
C LYS A 117 4.69 -0.83 -5.09
N LYS A 118 4.60 -1.32 -6.34
CA LYS A 118 5.78 -1.82 -7.06
C LYS A 118 6.73 -0.69 -7.50
N ALA A 119 6.20 0.35 -8.15
CA ALA A 119 7.03 1.42 -8.70
C ALA A 119 7.94 2.15 -7.69
N PRO A 120 7.48 2.54 -6.47
CA PRO A 120 8.39 3.17 -5.51
C PRO A 120 9.48 2.21 -5.00
N GLN A 121 9.18 0.92 -4.82
CA GLN A 121 10.20 -0.07 -4.45
C GLN A 121 11.22 -0.27 -5.57
N ASP A 122 10.76 -0.42 -6.82
CA ASP A 122 11.65 -0.55 -7.98
C ASP A 122 12.51 0.71 -8.16
N ARG A 123 11.96 1.90 -7.90
CA ARG A 123 12.72 3.16 -7.93
C ARG A 123 13.80 3.18 -6.87
N PHE A 124 13.50 2.76 -5.65
CA PHE A 124 14.51 2.67 -4.59
C PHE A 124 15.62 1.70 -4.99
N LEU A 125 15.27 0.50 -5.46
CA LEU A 125 16.24 -0.51 -5.88
C LEU A 125 17.10 -0.02 -7.06
N SER A 126 16.56 0.83 -7.94
CA SER A 126 17.33 1.44 -9.03
C SER A 126 18.48 2.34 -8.57
N LEU A 127 18.49 2.73 -7.29
CA LEU A 127 19.50 3.58 -6.67
C LEU A 127 20.30 2.83 -5.59
N TRP A 128 19.95 1.57 -5.30
CA TRP A 128 20.59 0.80 -4.24
C TRP A 128 21.80 0.03 -4.79
N GLN A 129 23.00 0.36 -4.31
CA GLN A 129 24.26 -0.14 -4.89
C GLN A 129 24.31 -1.67 -5.09
N PRO A 130 23.89 -2.52 -4.11
CA PRO A 130 23.88 -3.97 -4.32
C PRO A 130 23.04 -4.43 -5.52
N ALA A 131 21.89 -3.77 -5.78
CA ALA A 131 21.07 -4.07 -6.96
C ALA A 131 21.74 -3.59 -8.25
N ILE A 132 22.31 -2.38 -8.25
CA ILE A 132 23.06 -1.83 -9.39
C ILE A 132 24.22 -2.77 -9.75
N ASP A 133 25.00 -3.22 -8.78
CA ASP A 133 26.13 -4.10 -9.02
C ASP A 133 25.66 -5.48 -9.53
N ALA A 134 24.57 -6.03 -8.97
CA ALA A 134 24.01 -7.28 -9.43
C ALA A 134 23.58 -7.20 -10.90
N TRP A 135 22.83 -6.17 -11.27
CA TRP A 135 22.42 -5.96 -12.66
C TRP A 135 23.62 -5.69 -13.58
N GLY A 136 24.63 -4.94 -13.11
CA GLY A 136 25.88 -4.74 -13.84
C GLY A 136 26.64 -6.03 -14.13
N ARG A 137 26.47 -7.06 -13.28
CA ARG A 137 27.00 -8.42 -13.49
C ARG A 137 26.04 -9.34 -14.27
N GLY A 138 24.91 -8.83 -14.75
CA GLY A 138 23.87 -9.65 -15.39
C GLY A 138 23.09 -10.56 -14.43
N GLN A 139 23.23 -10.38 -13.11
CA GLN A 139 22.42 -11.08 -12.11
C GLN A 139 21.10 -10.35 -11.88
N ARG A 140 20.08 -11.09 -11.43
CA ARG A 140 18.81 -10.53 -10.96
C ARG A 140 18.85 -10.32 -9.45
N VAL A 141 18.09 -9.36 -8.95
CA VAL A 141 17.85 -9.20 -7.50
C VAL A 141 16.82 -10.24 -7.07
N THR A 142 17.08 -10.99 -5.99
CA THR A 142 16.08 -11.91 -5.42
C THR A 142 15.05 -11.11 -4.64
N ARG A 143 13.78 -11.24 -5.01
CA ARG A 143 12.65 -10.55 -4.36
C ARG A 143 11.77 -11.57 -3.66
N LEU A 144 11.78 -11.54 -2.33
CA LEU A 144 10.92 -12.38 -1.50
C LEU A 144 9.50 -11.79 -1.48
N ILE A 145 8.49 -12.63 -1.71
CA ILE A 145 7.08 -12.27 -1.66
C ILE A 145 6.34 -13.18 -0.69
N GLY A 146 5.67 -12.59 0.30
CA GLY A 146 4.84 -13.30 1.27
C GLY A 146 3.50 -13.73 0.70
N TYR A 147 3.49 -14.77 -0.15
CA TYR A 147 2.28 -15.48 -0.56
C TYR A 147 2.18 -16.79 0.19
N ASP A 148 1.13 -16.96 0.99
CA ASP A 148 0.91 -18.20 1.73
C ASP A 148 0.50 -19.37 0.82
N ALA A 149 0.54 -20.59 1.36
CA ALA A 149 0.16 -21.82 0.67
C ALA A 149 -1.36 -22.03 0.58
N GLY A 150 -2.16 -21.08 1.08
CA GLY A 150 -3.61 -21.10 1.02
C GLY A 150 -4.17 -20.87 -0.39
N PRO A 151 -5.48 -21.09 -0.60
CA PRO A 151 -6.09 -21.07 -1.93
C PRO A 151 -6.05 -19.68 -2.59
N ARG A 152 -6.25 -18.61 -1.80
CA ARG A 152 -6.28 -17.23 -2.30
C ARG A 152 -4.91 -16.79 -2.84
N ASP A 153 -3.86 -17.05 -2.09
CA ASP A 153 -2.50 -16.67 -2.50
C ASP A 153 -1.91 -17.64 -3.52
N THR A 154 -2.41 -18.87 -3.60
CA THR A 154 -2.11 -19.78 -4.72
C THR A 154 -2.52 -19.21 -6.06
N ALA A 155 -3.73 -18.68 -6.20
CA ALA A 155 -4.15 -18.05 -7.46
C ALA A 155 -3.26 -16.84 -7.83
N ARG A 156 -2.83 -16.06 -6.83
CA ARG A 156 -1.96 -14.89 -7.02
C ARG A 156 -0.53 -15.29 -7.38
N ALA A 157 0.01 -16.30 -6.73
CA ALA A 157 1.34 -16.84 -6.98
C ALA A 157 1.44 -17.42 -8.39
N ASN A 158 0.46 -18.22 -8.83
CA ASN A 158 0.45 -18.80 -10.18
C ASN A 158 0.51 -17.72 -11.28
N HIS A 159 -0.23 -16.63 -11.12
CA HIS A 159 -0.15 -15.50 -12.05
C HIS A 159 1.19 -14.75 -11.95
N ALA A 160 1.74 -14.59 -10.76
CA ALA A 160 3.03 -13.91 -10.58
C ALA A 160 4.20 -14.73 -11.15
N MET A 161 4.16 -16.06 -11.01
CA MET A 161 5.16 -16.99 -11.55
C MET A 161 5.14 -17.05 -13.08
N SER A 162 4.05 -16.66 -13.74
CA SER A 162 3.99 -16.59 -15.20
C SER A 162 4.62 -15.31 -15.78
N ILE A 163 5.09 -14.38 -14.93
CA ILE A 163 5.68 -13.11 -15.35
C ILE A 163 7.20 -13.22 -15.23
N ASP A 164 7.91 -13.18 -16.37
CA ASP A 164 9.37 -13.08 -16.37
C ASP A 164 9.78 -11.60 -16.26
N ASP A 165 10.54 -11.26 -15.21
CA ASP A 165 11.08 -9.92 -14.99
C ASP A 165 12.61 -9.98 -15.15
N PRO A 166 13.20 -9.20 -16.08
CA PRO A 166 14.62 -9.29 -16.38
C PRO A 166 15.51 -8.79 -15.22
N LEU A 167 14.96 -8.01 -14.27
CA LEU A 167 15.72 -7.44 -13.16
C LEU A 167 15.53 -8.19 -11.84
N TYR A 168 14.47 -9.00 -11.72
CA TYR A 168 14.07 -9.62 -10.47
C TYR A 168 13.82 -11.11 -10.62
N HIS A 169 14.32 -11.90 -9.67
CA HIS A 169 13.91 -13.27 -9.46
C HIS A 169 12.99 -13.32 -8.23
N CYS A 170 11.70 -13.61 -8.41
CA CYS A 170 10.76 -13.64 -7.30
C CYS A 170 10.72 -15.03 -6.66
N GLU A 171 10.90 -15.08 -5.34
CA GLU A 171 10.80 -16.30 -4.53
C GLU A 171 9.57 -16.25 -3.63
N TYR A 172 9.02 -17.43 -3.32
CA TYR A 172 7.80 -17.58 -2.49
C TYR A 172 8.04 -18.58 -1.34
N PRO A 173 8.92 -18.25 -0.37
CA PRO A 173 9.38 -19.21 0.66
C PRO A 173 8.25 -19.86 1.47
N LEU A 174 7.19 -19.10 1.80
CA LEU A 174 6.04 -19.66 2.54
C LEU A 174 5.36 -20.82 1.78
N ARG A 175 5.37 -20.79 0.45
CA ARG A 175 4.82 -21.89 -0.36
C ARG A 175 5.74 -23.09 -0.37
N GLU A 176 7.05 -22.87 -0.43
CA GLU A 176 8.07 -23.92 -0.35
C GLU A 176 8.01 -24.63 1.00
N TRP A 177 7.79 -23.87 2.09
CA TRP A 177 7.60 -24.40 3.44
C TRP A 177 6.18 -24.92 3.69
N ARG A 178 5.27 -24.75 2.73
CA ARG A 178 3.84 -25.11 2.81
C ARG A 178 3.11 -24.45 3.98
N TRP A 179 3.49 -23.22 4.32
CA TRP A 179 2.86 -22.45 5.37
C TRP A 179 1.60 -21.76 4.85
N ASP A 180 0.49 -22.06 5.50
CA ASP A 180 -0.75 -21.32 5.34
C ASP A 180 -0.83 -20.15 6.34
N ARG A 181 -1.96 -19.44 6.35
CA ARG A 181 -2.16 -18.29 7.23
C ARG A 181 -2.03 -18.66 8.72
N PRO A 182 -2.67 -19.72 9.24
CA PRO A 182 -2.45 -20.18 10.61
C PRO A 182 -0.99 -20.44 10.96
N ALA A 183 -0.23 -21.15 10.10
CA ALA A 183 1.19 -21.40 10.35
C ALA A 183 2.00 -20.09 10.45
N CYS A 184 1.68 -19.09 9.61
CA CYS A 184 2.28 -17.78 9.69
C CYS A 184 1.95 -17.06 11.01
N VAL A 185 0.71 -17.15 11.49
CA VAL A 185 0.30 -16.61 12.79
C VAL A 185 1.08 -17.26 13.92
N THR A 186 1.11 -18.59 13.99
CA THR A 186 1.85 -19.34 15.02
C THR A 186 3.33 -18.96 15.03
N ARG A 187 3.96 -18.75 13.86
CA ARG A 187 5.37 -18.36 13.81
C ARG A 187 5.62 -16.98 14.40
N ILE A 188 4.73 -16.02 14.16
CA ILE A 188 4.84 -14.66 14.70
C ILE A 188 4.67 -14.68 16.22
N GLU A 189 3.68 -15.41 16.72
CA GLU A 189 3.44 -15.56 18.15
C GLU A 189 4.62 -16.25 18.86
N ALA A 190 5.22 -17.26 18.22
CA ALA A 190 6.42 -17.93 18.73
C ALA A 190 7.66 -17.02 18.80
N GLU A 191 7.70 -15.93 18.01
CA GLU A 191 8.74 -14.89 18.12
C GLU A 191 8.47 -13.92 19.28
N GLY A 192 7.31 -14.04 19.95
CA GLY A 192 6.87 -13.10 21.00
C GLY A 192 6.35 -11.77 20.44
N LEU A 193 6.03 -11.71 19.14
CA LEU A 193 5.48 -10.52 18.50
C LEU A 193 3.96 -10.58 18.41
N PRO A 194 3.25 -9.44 18.50
CA PRO A 194 1.83 -9.40 18.20
C PRO A 194 1.60 -9.73 16.72
N VAL A 195 0.48 -10.36 16.41
CA VAL A 195 0.10 -10.68 15.03
C VAL A 195 -0.35 -9.39 14.34
N PRO A 196 0.24 -9.02 13.18
CA PRO A 196 -0.17 -7.81 12.47
C PRO A 196 -1.62 -7.94 11.98
N PRO A 197 -2.38 -6.83 11.99
CA PRO A 197 -3.71 -6.81 11.39
C PRO A 197 -3.62 -7.02 9.88
N LYS A 198 -4.78 -7.20 9.23
CA LYS A 198 -4.83 -7.22 7.77
C LYS A 198 -4.42 -5.85 7.19
N SER A 199 -3.26 -5.83 6.56
CA SER A 199 -2.70 -4.70 5.82
C SER A 199 -3.46 -4.49 4.50
N ALA A 200 -4.10 -3.34 4.35
CA ALA A 200 -4.66 -2.88 3.09
C ALA A 200 -4.91 -1.38 3.17
N CYS A 201 -4.97 -0.73 2.00
CA CYS A 201 -5.47 0.63 1.93
C CYS A 201 -6.93 0.67 2.42
N TRP A 202 -7.33 1.64 3.24
CA TRP A 202 -8.72 1.71 3.76
C TRP A 202 -9.76 2.00 2.66
N ILE A 203 -9.34 2.61 1.53
CA ILE A 203 -10.15 2.72 0.28
C ILE A 203 -10.04 1.52 -0.66
N CYS A 204 -9.50 0.38 -0.23
CA CYS A 204 -9.37 -0.79 -1.09
C CYS A 204 -10.67 -1.62 -1.12
N ILE A 205 -11.06 -2.10 -2.29
CA ILE A 205 -12.14 -3.10 -2.47
C ILE A 205 -11.98 -4.36 -1.59
N ALA A 206 -10.74 -4.68 -1.23
CA ALA A 206 -10.41 -5.88 -0.48
C ALA A 206 -10.79 -5.81 1.01
N ASN A 207 -11.19 -4.65 1.54
CA ASN A 207 -11.71 -4.53 2.90
C ASN A 207 -13.03 -5.27 3.04
N HIS A 208 -13.20 -6.00 4.15
CA HIS A 208 -14.45 -6.60 4.61
C HIS A 208 -15.28 -5.59 5.42
N PRO A 209 -16.59 -5.83 5.57
CA PRO A 209 -17.46 -5.07 6.46
C PRO A 209 -16.88 -4.80 7.86
N ASP A 210 -16.36 -5.83 8.54
CA ASP A 210 -15.78 -5.67 9.88
C ASP A 210 -14.54 -4.76 9.90
N GLU A 211 -13.74 -4.81 8.82
CA GLU A 211 -12.59 -3.92 8.69
C GLU A 211 -13.02 -2.47 8.50
N ILE A 212 -14.20 -2.21 7.91
CA ILE A 212 -14.75 -0.85 7.78
C ILE A 212 -15.37 -0.39 9.10
N ARG A 213 -16.05 -1.28 9.84
CA ARG A 213 -16.60 -0.96 11.18
C ARG A 213 -15.52 -0.48 12.15
N GLY A 214 -14.33 -1.06 12.08
CA GLY A 214 -13.19 -0.69 12.92
C GLY A 214 -12.40 0.54 12.47
N LEU A 215 -12.80 1.23 11.39
CA LEU A 215 -12.07 2.41 10.93
C LEU A 215 -12.40 3.65 11.79
N PRO A 216 -11.44 4.56 12.00
CA PRO A 216 -11.73 5.87 12.59
C PRO A 216 -12.71 6.66 11.72
N GLN A 217 -13.51 7.52 12.35
CA GLN A 217 -14.49 8.37 11.64
C GLN A 217 -13.86 9.19 10.51
N TRP A 218 -12.63 9.69 10.68
CA TRP A 218 -11.96 10.45 9.62
C TRP A 218 -11.68 9.62 8.36
N CYS A 219 -11.41 8.31 8.49
CA CYS A 219 -11.30 7.42 7.32
C CYS A 219 -12.66 7.24 6.66
N LEU A 220 -13.72 7.04 7.46
CA LEU A 220 -15.08 6.89 6.96
C LEU A 220 -15.53 8.13 6.17
N ARG A 221 -15.26 9.33 6.69
CA ARG A 221 -15.55 10.60 6.00
C ARG A 221 -14.87 10.68 4.63
N LEU A 222 -13.61 10.26 4.55
CA LEU A 222 -12.86 10.26 3.29
C LEU A 222 -13.34 9.17 2.32
N ILE A 223 -13.82 8.03 2.82
CA ILE A 223 -14.50 7.02 1.99
C ILE A 223 -15.73 7.64 1.33
N VAL A 224 -16.59 8.31 2.12
CA VAL A 224 -17.78 9.01 1.61
C VAL A 224 -17.39 10.05 0.57
N LEU A 225 -16.38 10.87 0.87
CA LEU A 225 -15.89 11.89 -0.04
C LEU A 225 -15.38 11.31 -1.38
N VAL A 226 -14.58 10.24 -1.33
CA VAL A 226 -14.02 9.61 -2.53
C VAL A 226 -15.13 9.04 -3.42
N GLU A 227 -16.10 8.34 -2.83
CA GLU A 227 -17.23 7.80 -3.60
C GLU A 227 -18.13 8.92 -4.14
N ALA A 228 -18.47 9.92 -3.34
CA ALA A 228 -19.26 11.08 -3.79
C ALA A 228 -18.58 11.82 -4.95
N ARG A 229 -17.26 12.03 -4.85
CA ARG A 229 -16.48 12.71 -5.89
C ARG A 229 -16.42 11.93 -7.18
N ALA A 230 -16.38 10.60 -7.11
CA ALA A 230 -16.29 9.71 -8.27
C ALA A 230 -17.66 9.40 -8.89
N ALA A 231 -18.75 9.42 -8.11
CA ALA A 231 -20.09 8.94 -8.50
C ALA A 231 -20.57 9.42 -9.88
N PRO A 232 -20.43 10.71 -10.27
CA PRO A 232 -20.88 11.16 -11.60
C PRO A 232 -20.18 10.50 -12.79
N ARG A 233 -19.05 9.82 -12.56
CA ARG A 233 -18.24 9.14 -13.59
C ARG A 233 -18.27 7.62 -13.49
N LEU A 234 -19.04 7.06 -12.56
CA LEU A 234 -19.15 5.61 -12.38
C LEU A 234 -20.27 5.08 -13.27
N HIS A 235 -19.91 4.28 -14.27
CA HIS A 235 -20.87 3.67 -15.22
C HIS A 235 -20.96 2.15 -15.08
N THR A 236 -19.93 1.51 -14.53
CA THR A 236 -19.81 0.04 -14.44
C THR A 236 -19.82 -0.49 -13.01
N VAL A 237 -19.79 0.40 -12.03
CA VAL A 237 -19.69 0.11 -10.59
C VAL A 237 -20.52 1.11 -9.79
N GLU A 238 -20.96 0.70 -8.61
CA GLU A 238 -21.71 1.51 -7.63
C GLU A 238 -20.78 2.27 -6.68
N GLY A 239 -19.57 1.76 -6.43
CA GLY A 239 -18.61 2.35 -5.49
C GLY A 239 -17.33 1.53 -5.31
N LEU A 240 -16.63 1.71 -4.20
CA LEU A 240 -15.37 1.06 -3.86
C LEU A 240 -15.47 -0.47 -3.82
N TRP A 241 -16.64 -1.02 -3.50
CA TRP A 241 -16.92 -2.46 -3.52
C TRP A 241 -17.48 -2.99 -4.83
N ARG A 242 -17.44 -2.18 -5.90
CA ARG A 242 -17.98 -2.48 -7.23
C ARG A 242 -19.49 -2.61 -7.22
N ARG A 243 -20.01 -3.81 -7.05
CA ARG A 243 -21.44 -4.14 -7.18
C ARG A 243 -21.94 -4.78 -5.90
N GLY A 244 -23.21 -4.53 -5.59
CA GLY A 244 -23.88 -5.20 -4.48
C GLY A 244 -23.80 -6.71 -4.58
N THR A 245 -23.65 -7.34 -3.42
CA THR A 245 -23.73 -8.79 -3.23
C THR A 245 -24.70 -9.07 -2.09
N ARG A 246 -25.05 -10.33 -1.84
CA ARG A 246 -25.85 -10.68 -0.65
C ARG A 246 -25.19 -10.28 0.67
N ALA A 247 -23.86 -10.20 0.70
CA ALA A 247 -23.11 -9.94 1.94
C ALA A 247 -22.87 -8.45 2.22
N ARG A 248 -22.94 -7.59 1.20
CA ARG A 248 -22.62 -6.15 1.31
C ARG A 248 -23.06 -5.36 0.07
N PRO A 249 -23.33 -4.05 0.19
CA PRO A 249 -23.57 -3.16 -0.96
C PRO A 249 -22.31 -2.96 -1.82
N GLY A 250 -22.46 -2.43 -3.04
CA GLY A 250 -21.32 -2.09 -3.91
C GLY A 250 -20.60 -0.80 -3.54
N SER A 251 -21.24 0.05 -2.72
CA SER A 251 -20.67 1.28 -2.15
C SER A 251 -20.34 1.08 -0.68
N MET A 252 -19.16 1.52 -0.26
CA MET A 252 -18.83 1.57 1.17
C MET A 252 -19.62 2.67 1.89
N THR A 253 -19.95 3.78 1.22
CA THR A 253 -20.83 4.84 1.76
C THR A 253 -22.20 4.30 2.12
N ALA A 254 -22.80 3.49 1.25
CA ALA A 254 -24.09 2.85 1.53
C ALA A 254 -24.02 1.96 2.78
N PHE A 255 -22.92 1.21 2.96
CA PHE A 255 -22.68 0.41 4.16
C PHE A 255 -22.46 1.28 5.41
N ILE A 256 -21.65 2.32 5.32
CA ILE A 256 -21.39 3.28 6.42
C ILE A 256 -22.71 3.90 6.91
N ARG A 257 -23.60 4.28 5.99
CA ARG A 257 -24.93 4.79 6.31
C ARG A 257 -25.81 3.73 6.96
N ALA A 258 -25.90 2.53 6.36
CA ALA A 258 -26.77 1.47 6.85
C ALA A 258 -26.38 0.95 8.24
N GLU A 259 -25.09 0.97 8.56
CA GLU A 259 -24.54 0.53 9.85
C GLU A 259 -24.40 1.68 10.85
N HIS A 260 -24.86 2.89 10.50
CA HIS A 260 -24.79 4.09 11.35
C HIS A 260 -23.37 4.41 11.86
N LEU A 261 -22.34 4.13 11.05
CA LEU A 261 -20.94 4.38 11.42
C LEU A 261 -20.56 5.88 11.33
N LEU A 262 -21.38 6.67 10.65
CA LEU A 262 -21.36 8.13 10.67
C LEU A 262 -22.80 8.66 10.76
N PRO A 263 -23.02 9.87 11.32
CA PRO A 263 -24.32 10.52 11.29
C PRO A 263 -24.83 10.70 9.85
N GLY A 264 -26.10 10.42 9.59
CA GLY A 264 -26.66 10.42 8.24
C GLY A 264 -26.62 11.79 7.56
N ASP A 265 -26.85 12.85 8.34
CA ASP A 265 -26.73 14.25 7.95
C ASP A 265 -25.29 14.66 7.64
N GLU A 266 -24.31 14.09 8.34
CA GLU A 266 -22.89 14.26 8.04
C GLU A 266 -22.55 13.68 6.66
N ILE A 267 -23.03 12.47 6.37
CA ILE A 267 -22.86 11.82 5.06
C ILE A 267 -23.54 12.66 3.96
N ASP A 268 -24.77 13.13 4.19
CA ASP A 268 -25.53 13.95 3.23
C ASP A 268 -24.81 15.27 2.93
N ARG A 269 -24.25 15.90 3.97
CA ARG A 269 -23.43 17.11 3.84
C ARG A 269 -22.18 16.86 3.00
N ILE A 270 -21.42 15.78 3.27
CA ILE A 270 -20.23 15.44 2.48
C ILE A 270 -20.61 15.22 1.01
N MET A 271 -21.66 14.43 0.75
CA MET A 271 -22.07 14.09 -0.61
C MET A 271 -22.54 15.30 -1.41
N ARG A 272 -23.26 16.23 -0.77
CA ARG A 272 -23.80 17.43 -1.42
C ARG A 272 -22.75 18.51 -1.65
N ASP A 273 -21.91 18.78 -0.64
CA ASP A 273 -21.14 20.02 -0.59
C ASP A 273 -19.68 19.82 -1.02
N ALA A 274 -19.03 18.73 -0.57
CA ALA A 274 -17.59 18.56 -0.71
C ALA A 274 -17.10 18.33 -2.16
N PRO A 275 -17.80 17.59 -3.04
CA PRO A 275 -17.41 17.49 -4.45
C PRO A 275 -17.41 18.84 -5.17
N LEU A 276 -18.41 19.69 -4.91
CA LEU A 276 -18.50 21.02 -5.51
C LEU A 276 -17.47 21.98 -4.92
N ASP A 277 -17.23 21.91 -3.61
CA ASP A 277 -16.16 22.67 -2.96
C ASP A 277 -14.78 22.32 -3.53
N LEU A 278 -14.52 21.03 -3.78
CA LEU A 278 -13.27 20.60 -4.41
C LEU A 278 -13.13 21.12 -5.85
N ILE A 279 -14.21 21.14 -6.63
CA ILE A 279 -14.19 21.72 -7.99
C ILE A 279 -13.87 23.21 -7.91
N ARG A 280 -14.53 23.96 -7.03
CA ARG A 280 -14.26 25.39 -6.82
C ARG A 280 -12.82 25.63 -6.38
N PHE A 281 -12.28 24.77 -5.51
CA PHE A 281 -10.88 24.82 -5.11
C PHE A 281 -9.93 24.64 -6.31
N GLN A 282 -10.24 23.70 -7.22
CA GLN A 282 -9.48 23.48 -8.45
C GLN A 282 -9.56 24.71 -9.38
N ASP A 283 -10.73 25.32 -9.51
CA ASP A 283 -10.95 26.50 -10.35
C ASP A 283 -10.20 27.73 -9.82
N VAL A 284 -10.27 27.99 -8.51
CA VAL A 284 -9.55 29.10 -7.86
C VAL A 284 -8.04 28.91 -7.99
N ALA A 285 -7.54 27.70 -7.79
CA ALA A 285 -6.12 27.48 -7.91
C ALA A 285 -5.62 27.54 -9.37
N ALA A 286 -6.48 27.31 -10.36
CA ALA A 286 -6.10 27.41 -11.77
C ALA A 286 -5.64 28.83 -12.16
N VAL A 287 -6.12 29.87 -11.46
CA VAL A 287 -5.74 31.27 -11.69
C VAL A 287 -4.55 31.76 -10.87
N ILE A 288 -4.08 30.99 -9.88
CA ILE A 288 -2.93 31.33 -9.03
C ILE A 288 -1.63 30.87 -9.74
N PRO A 289 -0.49 31.58 -9.61
CA PRO A 289 0.81 31.11 -10.10
C PRO A 289 1.19 29.75 -9.49
N VAL A 290 1.74 28.83 -10.29
CA VAL A 290 1.99 27.42 -9.88
C VAL A 290 2.76 27.30 -8.56
N THR A 291 3.70 28.19 -8.30
CA THR A 291 4.54 28.24 -7.08
C THR A 291 3.78 28.59 -5.81
N GLU A 292 2.61 29.21 -5.93
CA GLU A 292 1.80 29.72 -4.81
C GLU A 292 0.48 28.97 -4.65
N ARG A 293 0.19 28.01 -5.54
CA ARG A 293 -1.10 27.31 -5.52
C ARG A 293 -1.24 26.47 -4.25
N PRO A 294 -2.41 26.49 -3.58
CA PRO A 294 -2.65 25.63 -2.43
C PRO A 294 -2.62 24.15 -2.82
N THR A 295 -2.22 23.26 -1.92
CA THR A 295 -2.12 21.82 -2.21
C THR A 295 -3.43 21.08 -1.93
N MET A 296 -3.58 19.87 -2.47
CA MET A 296 -4.69 18.98 -2.09
C MET A 296 -4.70 18.71 -0.58
N ALA A 297 -3.52 18.54 0.04
CA ALA A 297 -3.38 18.42 1.49
C ALA A 297 -4.02 19.60 2.24
N SER A 298 -3.75 20.84 1.81
CA SER A 298 -4.36 22.03 2.44
C SER A 298 -5.89 22.06 2.33
N TRP A 299 -6.45 21.53 1.24
CA TRP A 299 -7.90 21.41 1.09
C TRP A 299 -8.46 20.31 2.00
N LEU A 300 -7.78 19.16 2.09
CA LEU A 300 -8.15 18.06 2.99
C LEU A 300 -8.12 18.49 4.46
N ASP A 301 -7.17 19.34 4.86
CA ASP A 301 -7.13 19.90 6.21
C ASP A 301 -8.36 20.75 6.51
N ARG A 302 -8.81 21.59 5.56
CA ARG A 302 -10.07 22.36 5.68
C ARG A 302 -11.30 21.46 5.72
N PHE A 303 -11.33 20.42 4.88
CA PHE A 303 -12.40 19.42 4.90
C PHE A 303 -12.51 18.77 6.28
N HIS A 304 -11.40 18.33 6.87
CA HIS A 304 -11.40 17.72 8.20
C HIS A 304 -11.76 18.70 9.32
N ALA A 305 -11.34 19.96 9.22
CA ALA A 305 -11.66 21.00 10.21
C ALA A 305 -13.17 21.28 10.32
N ALA A 306 -13.96 20.84 9.34
CA ALA A 306 -15.40 21.05 9.27
C ALA A 306 -16.24 20.06 10.10
N PHE A 307 -15.59 19.09 10.79
CA PHE A 307 -16.21 18.01 11.57
C PHE A 307 -15.60 17.88 12.98
N PRO A 308 -16.36 17.38 13.97
CA PRO A 308 -15.83 17.01 15.29
C PRO A 308 -14.92 15.77 15.19
N ASP A 309 -14.02 15.57 16.16
CA ASP A 309 -12.97 14.54 16.17
C ASP A 309 -11.98 14.63 15.00
N ARG A 310 -11.06 15.60 15.15
CA ARG A 310 -10.00 15.92 14.18
C ARG A 310 -9.06 14.73 13.97
N ARG A 311 -8.47 14.66 12.78
CA ARG A 311 -7.30 13.80 12.49
C ARG A 311 -6.25 13.96 13.60
N PRO A 312 -5.65 12.88 14.15
CA PRO A 312 -4.43 13.04 14.94
C PRO A 312 -3.41 13.75 14.05
N ARG A 313 -2.92 14.92 14.48
CA ARG A 313 -2.03 15.78 13.68
C ARG A 313 -0.65 15.16 13.41
N ASP A 314 -0.32 13.99 13.97
CA ASP A 314 1.08 13.61 14.18
C ASP A 314 1.51 12.25 13.57
N VAL A 315 0.96 11.83 12.41
CA VAL A 315 1.45 10.60 11.73
C VAL A 315 1.94 10.85 10.29
N ILE A 316 1.83 12.08 9.77
CA ILE A 316 2.34 12.43 8.43
C ILE A 316 3.29 13.63 8.53
N SER A 317 4.35 13.45 9.31
CA SER A 317 5.59 14.21 9.16
C SER A 317 6.77 13.24 9.07
N LEU A 318 6.74 12.39 8.05
CA LEU A 318 7.92 11.63 7.60
C LEU A 318 8.04 11.72 6.07
N ALA A 319 7.93 12.94 5.57
CA ALA A 319 8.33 13.30 4.21
C ALA A 319 8.92 14.72 4.25
N ALA A 320 10.07 14.85 4.90
CA ALA A 320 11.10 15.83 4.56
C ALA A 320 12.32 15.02 4.09
#